data_AF-A0A950HNY1-F1
#
_entry.id   AF-A0A950HNY1-F1
#
_cell.length_a   1.000
_cell.length_b   1.000
_cell.length_c   1.000
_cell.angle_alpha   90.00
_cell.angle_beta   90.00
_cell.angle_gamma   90.00
#
_symmetry.space_group_name_H-M   'P 1'
#
loop_
_entity.id
_entity.type
_entity.pdbx_description
1 polymer ?
#
loop_
_entity_poly.entity_id
_entity_poly.type
_entity_poly.pdbx_seq_one_letter_code
_entity_poly.pdbx_strand_id
1 'polypeptide(L)'
;MPMIRETIVTTADSRGEVHIAPLGIIADGEGWIIAPFHPSMTLDNLRAVPFAIANHTDDVWIFAGCLTGRRDWPTTPCRESSVPRLAHALAYQVLAVTHVREDELRPRFHCRVVHQEGLTPFAGFNRAQAAVIEAAILVSRLSMLPREKVEREIDYLRNA
;
A
#
# COMPACT_ATOMS: atom_id res chain seq x y z
N MET A 1 20.01 2.84 -1.59
CA MET A 1 18.68 2.51 -1.04
C MET A 1 17.90 1.76 -2.11
N PRO A 2 17.24 0.63 -1.81
CA PRO A 2 16.39 -0.03 -2.80
C PRO A 2 15.22 0.88 -3.19
N MET A 3 14.71 0.72 -4.41
CA MET A 3 13.52 1.44 -4.87
C MET A 3 12.31 1.05 -3.99
N ILE A 4 11.53 2.04 -3.57
CA ILE A 4 10.24 1.84 -2.91
C ILE A 4 9.17 2.38 -3.86
N ARG A 5 8.08 1.63 -4.01
CA ARG A 5 6.89 2.07 -4.73
C ARG A 5 5.74 2.22 -3.75
N GLU A 6 5.20 3.44 -3.65
CA GLU A 6 3.99 3.70 -2.86
C GLU A 6 2.79 3.10 -3.56
N THR A 7 2.10 2.19 -2.88
CA THR A 7 0.96 1.46 -3.43
C THR A 7 -0.17 1.39 -2.41
N ILE A 8 -1.36 1.06 -2.89
CA ILE A 8 -2.39 0.51 -2.02
C ILE A 8 -2.32 -1.01 -2.13
N VAL A 9 -2.03 -1.66 -1.02
CA VAL A 9 -2.00 -3.12 -0.95
C VAL A 9 -3.36 -3.61 -0.47
N THR A 10 -3.95 -4.53 -1.22
CA THR A 10 -5.06 -5.35 -0.74
C THR A 10 -4.55 -6.71 -0.29
N THR A 11 -5.08 -7.18 0.83
CA THR A 11 -4.90 -8.54 1.39
C THR A 11 -6.26 -9.04 1.86
N ALA A 12 -6.39 -10.32 2.18
CA ALA A 12 -7.63 -10.86 2.75
C ALA A 12 -7.33 -11.85 3.88
N ASP A 13 -8.24 -11.94 4.83
CA ASP A 13 -8.19 -12.99 5.86
C ASP A 13 -8.64 -14.35 5.28
N SER A 14 -8.58 -15.41 6.09
CA SER A 14 -9.00 -16.77 5.69
C SER A 14 -10.50 -16.91 5.37
N ARG A 15 -11.33 -15.92 5.74
CA ARG A 15 -12.76 -15.87 5.44
C ARG A 15 -13.06 -15.03 4.18
N GLY A 16 -12.03 -14.40 3.60
CA GLY A 16 -12.17 -13.52 2.44
C GLY A 16 -12.45 -12.06 2.79
N GLU A 17 -12.39 -11.67 4.07
CA GLU A 17 -12.56 -10.28 4.48
C GLU A 17 -11.34 -9.46 4.05
N VAL A 18 -11.60 -8.41 3.26
CA VAL A 18 -10.55 -7.65 2.59
C VAL A 18 -9.99 -6.58 3.52
N HIS A 19 -8.67 -6.47 3.55
CA HIS A 19 -7.97 -5.34 4.15
C HIS A 19 -7.25 -4.52 3.09
N ILE A 20 -7.43 -3.20 3.14
CA ILE A 20 -6.89 -2.22 2.21
C ILE A 20 -5.98 -1.27 3.00
N ALA A 21 -4.70 -1.17 2.63
CA ALA A 21 -3.74 -0.33 3.34
C ALA A 21 -2.72 0.31 2.38
N PRO A 22 -2.33 1.58 2.61
CA PRO A 22 -1.17 2.17 1.96
C PRO A 22 0.09 1.45 2.43
N LEU A 23 0.93 1.04 1.47
CA LEU A 23 2.20 0.40 1.79
C LEU A 23 3.21 0.60 0.66
N GLY A 24 4.41 1.01 1.06
CA GLY A 24 5.58 1.04 0.19
C GLY A 24 6.13 -0.37 -0.01
N ILE A 25 6.01 -0.92 -1.22
CA ILE A 25 6.65 -2.19 -1.60
C ILE A 25 8.09 -1.93 -2.05
N ILE A 26 9.01 -2.80 -1.63
CA ILE A 26 10.45 -2.61 -1.84
C ILE A 26 10.90 -3.52 -2.99
N ALA A 27 11.64 -2.98 -3.96
CA ALA A 27 12.13 -3.77 -5.10
C ALA A 27 13.04 -4.92 -4.65
N ASP A 28 12.85 -6.10 -5.25
CA ASP A 28 13.59 -7.32 -4.94
C ASP A 28 13.79 -8.18 -6.20
N GLY A 29 14.78 -7.81 -7.02
CA GLY A 29 14.98 -8.42 -8.33
C GLY A 29 13.76 -8.20 -9.24
N GLU A 30 13.20 -9.29 -9.77
CA GLU A 30 11.96 -9.30 -10.56
C GLU A 30 10.68 -9.28 -9.69
N GLY A 31 10.84 -9.28 -8.36
CA GLY A 31 9.77 -9.33 -7.38
C GLY A 31 9.71 -8.10 -6.48
N TRP A 32 8.97 -8.26 -5.39
CA TRP A 32 8.73 -7.22 -4.40
C TRP A 32 8.80 -7.78 -2.99
N ILE A 33 9.21 -6.93 -2.05
CA ILE A 33 9.11 -7.20 -0.62
C ILE A 33 7.96 -6.38 -0.04
N ILE A 34 7.04 -7.07 0.65
CA ILE A 34 6.04 -6.45 1.53
C ILE A 34 6.58 -6.55 2.96
N ALA A 35 6.75 -5.40 3.62
CA ALA A 35 7.32 -5.32 4.96
C ALA A 35 6.35 -4.63 5.93
N PRO A 36 5.30 -5.32 6.40
CA PRO A 36 4.34 -4.78 7.35
C PRO A 36 4.95 -4.72 8.75
N PHE A 37 4.44 -3.82 9.61
CA PHE A 37 4.86 -3.73 11.01
C PHE A 37 4.08 -4.72 11.89
N HIS A 38 4.70 -5.16 12.98
CA HIS A 38 4.00 -5.80 14.09
C HIS A 38 3.35 -4.75 15.02
N PRO A 39 2.10 -4.98 15.45
CA PRO A 39 1.07 -5.80 14.82
C PRO A 39 0.40 -5.07 13.65
N SER A 40 -0.08 -5.80 12.64
CA SER A 40 -0.94 -5.22 11.60
C SER A 40 -1.82 -6.26 10.92
N MET A 41 -2.97 -5.84 10.40
CA MET A 41 -3.89 -6.72 9.67
C MET A 41 -3.25 -7.24 8.37
N THR A 42 -2.46 -6.42 7.67
CA THR A 42 -1.70 -6.86 6.48
C THR A 42 -0.75 -8.01 6.81
N LEU A 43 -0.08 -7.97 7.97
CA LEU A 43 0.79 -9.05 8.43
C LEU A 43 -0.02 -10.34 8.66
N ASP A 44 -1.09 -10.26 9.44
CA ASP A 44 -1.92 -11.42 9.79
C ASP A 44 -2.51 -12.06 8.52
N ASN A 45 -2.99 -11.24 7.59
CA ASN A 45 -3.52 -11.69 6.32
C ASN A 45 -2.45 -12.37 5.45
N LEU A 46 -1.24 -11.81 5.33
CA LEU A 46 -0.17 -12.43 4.53
C LEU A 46 0.29 -13.78 5.08
N ARG A 47 0.14 -14.00 6.39
CA ARG A 47 0.42 -15.31 7.02
C ARG A 47 -0.68 -16.33 6.72
N ALA A 48 -1.94 -15.90 6.77
CA ALA A 48 -3.08 -16.77 6.53
C ALA A 48 -3.31 -17.06 5.03
N VAL A 49 -3.17 -16.04 4.19
CA VAL A 49 -3.37 -16.05 2.75
C VAL A 49 -2.11 -15.44 2.11
N PRO A 50 -1.20 -16.26 1.56
CA PRO A 50 0.11 -15.81 1.06
C PRO A 50 0.03 -15.11 -0.31
N PHE A 51 -1.00 -14.28 -0.49
CA PHE A 51 -1.25 -13.45 -1.66
C PHE A 51 -1.57 -12.02 -1.23
N ALA A 52 -1.14 -11.07 -2.06
CA ALA A 52 -1.52 -9.67 -1.97
C ALA A 52 -1.66 -9.10 -3.39
N ILE A 53 -2.38 -7.99 -3.52
CA ILE A 53 -2.36 -7.21 -4.76
C ILE A 53 -1.78 -5.85 -4.46
N ALA A 54 -0.70 -5.51 -5.15
CA ALA A 54 -0.19 -4.14 -5.20
C ALA A 54 -0.98 -3.37 -6.26
N ASN A 55 -1.78 -2.41 -5.81
CA ASN A 55 -2.59 -1.55 -6.66
C ASN A 55 -1.87 -0.22 -6.88
N HIS A 56 -1.63 0.10 -8.14
CA HIS A 56 -1.06 1.38 -8.57
C HIS A 56 -2.22 2.30 -8.94
N THR A 57 -2.42 3.36 -8.19
CA THR A 57 -3.51 4.33 -8.39
C THR A 57 -2.99 5.74 -8.18
N ASP A 58 -3.55 6.70 -8.92
CA ASP A 58 -3.37 8.13 -8.72
C ASP A 58 -4.49 8.74 -7.86
N ASP A 59 -5.45 7.92 -7.40
CA ASP A 59 -6.47 8.35 -6.46
C ASP A 59 -5.89 8.45 -5.03
N VAL A 60 -5.35 9.63 -4.73
CA VAL A 60 -4.77 9.96 -3.43
C VAL A 60 -5.78 10.00 -2.28
N TRP A 61 -7.10 10.01 -2.57
CA TRP A 61 -8.11 9.90 -1.52
C TRP A 61 -8.09 8.55 -0.84
N ILE A 62 -7.70 7.49 -1.56
CA ILE A 62 -7.58 6.15 -0.99
C ILE A 62 -6.46 6.13 0.05
N PHE A 63 -5.32 6.74 -0.27
CA PHE A 63 -4.19 6.88 0.65
C PHE A 63 -4.59 7.64 1.92
N ALA A 64 -5.15 8.84 1.77
CA ALA A 64 -5.56 9.68 2.89
C ALA A 64 -6.67 9.03 3.72
N GLY A 65 -7.67 8.44 3.06
CA GLY A 65 -8.81 7.82 3.72
C GLY A 65 -8.42 6.64 4.59
N CYS A 66 -7.53 5.77 4.13
CA CYS A 66 -7.07 4.61 4.92
C CYS A 66 -6.43 5.04 6.24
N LEU A 67 -5.76 6.20 6.26
CA LEU A 67 -5.10 6.75 7.45
C LEU A 67 -6.02 7.62 8.33
N THR A 68 -7.18 8.02 7.80
CA THR A 68 -8.14 8.91 8.49
C THR A 68 -9.47 8.21 8.83
N GLY A 69 -9.53 6.88 8.68
CA GLY A 69 -10.64 6.05 9.15
C GLY A 69 -11.56 5.51 8.05
N ARG A 70 -11.40 5.94 6.80
CA ARG A 70 -12.14 5.40 5.65
C ARG A 70 -11.39 4.21 5.03
N ARG A 71 -11.89 3.01 5.28
CA ARG A 71 -11.23 1.75 4.89
C ARG A 71 -11.99 0.97 3.82
N ASP A 72 -13.28 1.26 3.65
CA ASP A 72 -14.11 0.62 2.64
C ASP A 72 -13.97 1.34 1.30
N TRP A 73 -13.23 0.72 0.40
CA TRP A 73 -13.03 1.16 -0.98
C TRP A 73 -13.51 0.09 -1.95
N PRO A 74 -14.11 0.46 -3.09
CA PRO A 74 -14.61 -0.52 -4.04
C PRO A 74 -13.50 -1.44 -4.56
N THR A 75 -13.76 -2.75 -4.49
CA THR A 75 -12.85 -3.78 -5.00
C THR A 75 -13.49 -4.57 -6.14
N THR A 76 -12.65 -5.19 -6.96
CA THR A 76 -13.07 -6.09 -8.04
C THR A 76 -12.36 -7.44 -7.88
N PRO A 77 -13.07 -8.58 -8.05
CA PRO A 77 -12.41 -9.89 -8.07
C PRO A 77 -11.25 -9.93 -9.07
N CYS A 78 -10.18 -10.62 -8.70
CA CYS A 78 -9.02 -10.87 -9.55
C CYS A 78 -8.96 -12.37 -9.82
N ARG A 79 -8.84 -12.79 -11.08
CA ARG A 79 -8.91 -14.21 -11.44
C ARG A 79 -7.70 -14.99 -10.92
N GLU A 80 -6.56 -14.31 -10.82
CA GLU A 80 -5.26 -14.87 -10.49
C GLU A 80 -4.98 -14.89 -8.96
N SER A 81 -5.94 -14.47 -8.13
CA SER A 81 -5.79 -14.32 -6.68
C SER A 81 -7.09 -14.52 -5.91
N SER A 82 -7.01 -15.05 -4.69
CA SER A 82 -8.15 -15.01 -3.75
C SER A 82 -8.37 -13.62 -3.14
N VAL A 83 -7.40 -12.72 -3.29
CA VAL A 83 -7.48 -11.33 -2.84
C VAL A 83 -8.01 -10.47 -4.00
N PRO A 84 -9.05 -9.64 -3.79
CA PRO A 84 -9.55 -8.76 -4.83
C PRO A 84 -8.65 -7.52 -4.97
N ARG A 85 -8.65 -6.91 -6.17
CA ARG A 85 -7.93 -5.66 -6.46
C ARG A 85 -8.82 -4.45 -6.19
N LEU A 86 -8.24 -3.26 -6.09
CA LEU A 86 -9.02 -2.03 -6.15
C LEU A 86 -9.75 -1.91 -7.49
N ALA A 87 -10.98 -1.39 -7.46
CA ALA A 87 -11.77 -1.16 -8.67
C ALA A 87 -11.14 -0.06 -9.55
N HIS A 88 -10.62 1.00 -8.92
CA HIS A 88 -10.06 2.20 -9.57
C HIS A 88 -8.53 2.23 -9.51
N ALA A 89 -7.88 1.13 -9.89
CA ALA A 89 -6.44 1.10 -10.09
C ALA A 89 -6.09 1.45 -11.54
N LEU A 90 -4.98 2.15 -11.75
CA LEU A 90 -4.36 2.34 -13.08
C LEU A 90 -3.70 1.06 -13.56
N ALA A 91 -3.09 0.32 -12.64
CA ALA A 91 -2.49 -0.98 -12.87
C ALA A 91 -2.48 -1.79 -11.57
N TYR A 92 -2.32 -3.10 -11.66
CA TYR A 92 -2.13 -3.93 -10.48
C TYR A 92 -1.13 -5.06 -10.73
N GLN A 93 -0.56 -5.56 -9.65
CA GLN A 93 0.31 -6.72 -9.65
C GLN A 93 -0.16 -7.71 -8.59
N VAL A 94 -0.38 -8.95 -9.00
CA VAL A 94 -0.68 -10.05 -8.08
C VAL A 94 0.64 -10.60 -7.55
N LEU A 95 0.79 -10.54 -6.23
CA LEU A 95 2.00 -10.88 -5.51
C LEU A 95 1.76 -12.18 -4.73
N ALA A 96 2.52 -13.23 -5.04
CA ALA A 96 2.52 -14.46 -4.27
C ALA A 96 3.77 -14.50 -3.38
N VAL A 97 3.59 -14.70 -2.08
CA VAL A 97 4.69 -14.84 -1.12
C VAL A 97 5.48 -16.10 -1.46
N THR A 98 6.79 -15.97 -1.62
CA THR A 98 7.72 -17.09 -1.87
C THR A 98 8.48 -17.49 -0.62
N HIS A 99 8.84 -16.52 0.23
CA HIS A 99 9.53 -16.75 1.49
C HIS A 99 9.36 -15.54 2.42
N VAL A 100 9.46 -15.78 3.73
CA VAL A 100 9.40 -14.73 4.76
C VAL A 100 10.68 -14.73 5.58
N ARG A 101 11.33 -13.56 5.64
CA ARG A 101 12.41 -13.31 6.61
C ARG A 101 11.81 -12.69 7.85
N GLU A 102 11.93 -13.40 8.96
CA GLU A 102 11.42 -12.96 10.25
C GLU A 102 12.21 -11.78 10.81
N ASP A 103 11.51 -10.90 11.52
CA ASP A 103 12.04 -9.75 12.24
C ASP A 103 11.06 -9.40 13.37
N GLU A 104 11.55 -8.98 14.53
CA GLU A 104 10.71 -8.72 15.71
C GLU A 104 9.70 -7.57 15.50
N LEU A 105 10.05 -6.60 14.64
CA LEU A 105 9.25 -5.41 14.41
C LEU A 105 8.64 -5.40 12.99
N ARG A 106 9.38 -5.86 11.99
CA ARG A 106 9.04 -5.65 10.58
C ARG A 106 9.52 -6.80 9.69
N PRO A 107 8.84 -7.97 9.71
CA PRO A 107 9.18 -9.10 8.87
C PRO A 107 9.08 -8.74 7.39
N ARG A 108 9.84 -9.44 6.55
CA ARG A 108 9.92 -9.20 5.11
C ARG A 108 9.36 -10.39 4.34
N PHE A 109 8.22 -10.18 3.70
CA PHE A 109 7.59 -11.13 2.80
C PHE A 109 8.14 -10.88 1.40
N HIS A 110 8.99 -11.79 0.92
CA HIS A 110 9.48 -11.78 -0.44
C HIS A 110 8.40 -12.37 -1.35
N CYS A 111 8.07 -11.65 -2.42
CA CYS A 111 6.97 -11.98 -3.31
C CYS A 111 7.44 -12.01 -4.76
N ARG A 112 6.97 -13.01 -5.50
CA ARG A 112 7.06 -13.01 -6.98
C ARG A 112 5.79 -12.40 -7.56
N VAL A 113 5.93 -11.72 -8.69
CA VAL A 113 4.77 -11.25 -9.48
C VAL A 113 4.23 -12.45 -10.27
N VAL A 114 2.97 -12.82 -10.05
CA VAL A 114 2.32 -13.93 -10.78
C VAL A 114 1.44 -13.44 -11.92
N HIS A 115 0.97 -12.21 -11.83
CA HIS A 115 0.20 -11.52 -12.86
C HIS A 115 0.40 -10.01 -12.73
N GLN A 116 0.34 -9.30 -13.85
CA GLN A 116 0.29 -7.84 -13.86
C GLN A 116 -0.54 -7.35 -15.04
N GLU A 117 -1.26 -6.27 -14.83
CA GLU A 117 -2.12 -5.71 -15.86
C GLU A 117 -2.27 -4.20 -15.67
N GLY A 118 -2.19 -3.47 -16.79
CA GLY A 118 -2.56 -2.06 -16.88
C GLY A 118 -4.03 -1.93 -17.26
N LEU A 119 -4.77 -1.12 -16.52
CA LEU A 119 -6.22 -0.92 -16.66
C LEU A 119 -6.54 0.45 -17.26
N THR A 120 -5.76 1.48 -16.93
CA THR A 120 -5.99 2.85 -17.39
C THR A 120 -4.63 3.57 -17.51
N PRO A 121 -4.42 4.39 -18.55
CA PRO A 121 -3.18 5.14 -18.69
C PRO A 121 -3.00 6.15 -17.56
N PHE A 122 -1.74 6.34 -17.15
CA PHE A 122 -1.36 7.40 -16.23
C PHE A 122 -1.46 8.76 -16.92
N ALA A 123 -2.24 9.68 -16.36
CA ALA A 123 -2.49 10.99 -16.97
C ALA A 123 -1.32 11.99 -16.81
N GLY A 124 -0.42 11.76 -15.84
CA GLY A 124 0.71 12.64 -15.54
C GLY A 124 0.76 13.06 -14.09
N PHE A 125 1.84 13.75 -13.71
CA PHE A 125 2.05 14.17 -12.32
C PHE A 125 1.19 15.38 -11.96
N ASN A 126 0.58 15.32 -10.77
CA ASN A 126 -0.10 16.44 -10.14
C ASN A 126 0.57 16.77 -8.80
N ARG A 127 1.00 18.02 -8.62
CA ARG A 127 1.70 18.44 -7.39
C ARG A 127 0.84 18.32 -6.13
N ALA A 128 -0.47 18.58 -6.23
CA ALA A 128 -1.38 18.41 -5.11
C ALA A 128 -1.54 16.92 -4.74
N GLN A 129 -1.55 15.99 -5.70
CA GLN A 129 -1.52 14.55 -5.40
C GLN A 129 -0.26 14.18 -4.60
N ALA A 130 0.91 14.62 -5.05
CA ALA A 130 2.16 14.38 -4.32
C ALA A 130 2.11 14.96 -2.90
N ALA A 131 1.55 16.16 -2.72
CA ALA A 131 1.41 16.76 -1.41
C ALA A 131 0.45 16.01 -0.48
N VAL A 132 -0.63 15.43 -1.01
CA VAL A 132 -1.53 14.57 -0.24
C VAL A 132 -0.81 13.30 0.22
N ILE A 133 0.03 12.70 -0.62
CA ILE A 133 0.82 11.51 -0.24
C ILE A 133 1.79 11.85 0.90
N GLU A 134 2.51 12.98 0.80
CA GLU A 134 3.40 13.43 1.88
C GLU A 134 2.62 13.72 3.18
N ALA A 135 1.46 14.37 3.08
CA ALA A 135 0.60 14.63 4.24
C ALA A 135 0.11 13.31 4.88
N ALA A 136 -0.26 12.31 4.07
CA ALA A 136 -0.61 10.98 4.53
C ALA A 136 0.55 10.33 5.31
N ILE A 137 1.79 10.43 4.82
CA ILE A 137 2.97 9.94 5.54
C ILE A 137 3.10 10.64 6.90
N LEU A 138 2.89 11.95 6.99
CA LEU A 138 2.92 12.68 8.26
C LEU A 138 1.88 12.16 9.26
N VAL A 139 0.64 11.88 8.81
CA VAL A 139 -0.43 11.34 9.64
C VAL A 139 -0.01 10.03 10.31
N SER A 140 0.66 9.15 9.57
CA SER A 140 1.15 7.87 10.11
C SER A 140 2.23 8.03 11.21
N ARG A 141 2.83 9.21 11.33
CA ARG A 141 3.96 9.50 12.24
C ARG A 141 3.64 10.51 13.34
N LEU A 142 2.37 10.92 13.48
CA LEU A 142 1.96 11.97 14.44
C LEU A 142 2.41 11.70 15.87
N SER A 143 2.39 10.44 16.31
CA SER A 143 2.82 10.03 17.66
C SER A 143 4.34 10.11 17.87
N MET A 144 5.13 10.18 16.79
CA MET A 144 6.60 10.13 16.81
C MET A 144 7.25 11.48 16.49
N LEU A 145 6.49 12.43 15.95
CA LEU A 145 7.01 13.72 15.48
C LEU A 145 6.62 14.86 16.42
N PRO A 146 7.51 15.83 16.69
CA PRO A 146 7.14 17.06 17.37
C PRO A 146 6.05 17.82 16.60
N ARG A 147 5.06 18.36 17.32
CA ARG A 147 3.93 19.11 16.72
C ARG A 147 4.40 20.21 15.77
N GLU A 148 5.38 21.00 16.18
CA GLU A 148 5.91 22.11 15.37
C GLU A 148 6.46 21.62 14.02
N LYS A 149 7.08 20.43 13.99
CA LYS A 149 7.54 19.83 12.73
C LYS A 149 6.34 19.49 11.84
N VAL A 150 5.32 18.85 12.39
CA VAL A 150 4.11 18.50 11.63
C VAL A 150 3.45 19.75 11.05
N GLU A 151 3.30 20.81 11.84
CA GLU A 151 2.67 22.07 11.40
C GLU A 151 3.44 22.71 10.25
N ARG A 152 4.78 22.82 10.35
CA ARG A 152 5.61 23.38 9.27
C ARG A 152 5.50 22.60 7.96
N GLU A 153 5.50 21.28 8.04
CA GLU A 153 5.36 20.43 6.84
C GLU A 153 3.96 20.59 6.23
N ILE A 154 2.90 20.63 7.04
CA ILE A 154 1.53 20.86 6.55
C ILE A 154 1.39 22.22 5.87
N ASP A 155 1.96 23.29 6.44
CA ASP A 155 1.91 24.62 5.83
C ASP A 155 2.66 24.69 4.50
N TYR A 156 3.76 23.95 4.35
CA TYR A 156 4.43 23.79 3.07
C TYR A 156 3.55 23.07 2.04
N LEU A 157 2.97 21.92 2.43
CA LEU A 157 2.15 21.08 1.55
C LEU A 157 0.85 21.74 1.09
N ARG A 158 0.30 22.68 1.86
CA ARG A 158 -0.90 23.44 1.48
C ARG A 158 -0.70 24.35 0.26
N ASN A 159 0.54 24.72 -0.04
CA ASN A 159 0.88 25.62 -1.14
C ASN A 159 1.38 24.88 -2.38
N ALA A 160 1.27 23.54 -2.38
CA ALA A 160 1.77 22.67 -3.43
C ALA A 160 0.92 22.70 -4.71
#